data_AF-A0A1R1S992-F1
#
_entry.id   AF-A0A1R1S992-F1
#
_cell.length_a   1.000
_cell.length_b   1.000
_cell.length_c   1.000
_cell.angle_alpha   90.00
_cell.angle_beta   90.00
_cell.angle_gamma   90.00
#
_symmetry.space_group_name_H-M   'P 1'
#
loop_
_entity.id
_entity.type
_entity.pdbx_description
1 polymer ?
#
loop_
_entity_poly.entity_id
_entity_poly.type
_entity_poly.pdbx_seq_one_letter_code
_entity_poly.pdbx_strand_id
1 'polypeptide(L)'
;TTVLSDADTAAPALAATAVAGTSKVIQADGLLLRAAIHTPPGRDRIADPGLCTLALLSSTTNDPAGLEGSDSSGAEGPRLLPDDGAVAAATGRRTVVLEAVAHTAPALTPSRLGGRGMPLGSLFSRRLRRTVVGFAAALLALAIASWQITGEHPLRAAYLTLLDILAIGDPALGQPLARQILQLLSGLVGLMLLPVLVAATLEGLGTFRTASALRRPPRGLSGHVVLLGLGKVGTRVLARLRELDIPVVCVEADPQARGIALARRLRVPTVLGDVTEEGVLEAAKIDRAHALLAVTSSDTTNLEAALYARSLDPGLRVAMRLYDDRFATAVYRTLRAAHPQALTRSRSVSTLAAPAFAGAMMGRQILGAVPVERRVLLFAAVPVAGHPQLEGRTVAEAFRPGAWRVVALDTADADGRFRDLAVAPPDDGSGRQRGLVWDLPPEYVLRPQDRVVLAATRQGLGELLGRGPVSGRAEPAPRPASPGPG
;
A
#
# COMPACT_ATOMS: atom_id res chain seq x y z
N THR A 1 -21.88 10.01 7.39
CA THR A 1 -20.56 10.57 7.77
C THR A 1 -19.48 9.65 7.27
N THR A 2 -18.54 10.15 6.48
CA THR A 2 -17.41 9.37 5.94
C THR A 2 -16.14 9.84 6.62
N VAL A 3 -15.37 8.91 7.22
CA VAL A 3 -14.10 9.20 7.89
C VAL A 3 -12.96 8.69 7.02
N LEU A 4 -12.02 9.57 6.68
CA LEU A 4 -10.88 9.25 5.83
C LEU A 4 -9.60 9.21 6.67
N SER A 5 -8.75 8.22 6.43
CA SER A 5 -7.43 8.11 7.02
C SER A 5 -6.36 8.36 5.97
N ASP A 6 -5.33 9.12 6.31
CA ASP A 6 -4.19 9.38 5.40
C ASP A 6 -3.56 8.08 4.87
N ALA A 7 -3.45 7.05 5.72
CA ALA A 7 -2.89 5.76 5.32
C ALA A 7 -3.80 5.00 4.34
N ASP A 8 -5.12 5.01 4.57
CA ASP A 8 -6.10 4.37 3.69
C ASP A 8 -6.23 5.11 2.36
N THR A 9 -5.98 6.41 2.38
CA THR A 9 -6.08 7.28 1.22
C THR A 9 -4.83 7.21 0.34
N ALA A 10 -3.64 7.11 0.94
CA ALA A 10 -2.38 7.06 0.21
C ALA A 10 -2.02 5.64 -0.30
N ALA A 11 -2.47 4.58 0.37
CA ALA A 11 -2.09 3.22 0.04
C ALA A 11 -2.43 2.79 -1.40
N PRO A 12 -3.61 3.10 -1.97
CA PRO A 12 -3.91 2.78 -3.37
C PRO A 12 -2.92 3.44 -4.35
N ALA A 13 -2.58 4.72 -4.12
CA ALA A 13 -1.64 5.44 -4.97
C ALA A 13 -0.22 4.87 -4.89
N LEU A 14 0.22 4.43 -3.70
CA LEU A 14 1.52 3.78 -3.50
C LEU A 14 1.58 2.40 -4.17
N ALA A 15 0.54 1.58 -4.01
CA ALA A 15 0.43 0.29 -4.69
C ALA A 15 0.41 0.46 -6.22
N ALA A 16 -0.40 1.39 -6.73
CA ALA A 16 -0.43 1.75 -8.15
C ALA A 16 0.94 2.18 -8.68
N THR A 17 1.69 2.97 -7.91
CA THR A 17 3.04 3.42 -8.30
C THR A 17 4.01 2.24 -8.42
N ALA A 18 3.91 1.23 -7.55
CA ALA A 18 4.74 0.02 -7.63
C ALA A 18 4.48 -0.80 -8.90
N VAL A 19 3.22 -0.90 -9.31
CA VAL A 19 2.80 -1.78 -10.41
C VAL A 19 2.89 -1.09 -11.77
N ALA A 20 2.39 0.14 -11.85
CA ALA A 20 2.19 0.86 -13.11
C ALA A 20 3.19 2.00 -13.34
N GLY A 21 4.02 2.32 -12.33
CA GLY A 21 4.90 3.50 -12.35
C GLY A 21 4.13 4.83 -12.31
N THR A 22 2.81 4.80 -12.12
CA THR A 22 1.93 5.97 -12.10
C THR A 22 0.85 5.83 -11.03
N SER A 23 0.42 6.96 -10.45
CA SER A 23 -0.67 7.03 -9.47
C SER A 23 -2.04 7.29 -10.11
N LYS A 24 -2.11 7.38 -11.44
CA LYS A 24 -3.37 7.62 -12.17
C LYS A 24 -4.06 6.28 -12.43
N VAL A 25 -4.45 5.60 -11.36
CA VAL A 25 -5.08 4.29 -11.45
C VAL A 25 -6.44 4.34 -10.78
N ILE A 26 -7.47 3.86 -11.46
CA ILE A 26 -8.82 3.68 -10.92
C ILE A 26 -8.96 2.20 -10.60
N GLN A 27 -9.52 1.90 -9.43
CA GLN A 27 -9.91 0.54 -9.10
C GLN A 27 -11.41 0.41 -9.33
N ALA A 28 -11.81 -0.55 -10.15
CA ALA A 28 -13.21 -0.93 -10.31
C ALA A 28 -13.28 -2.47 -10.30
N ASP A 29 -14.02 -3.03 -9.33
CA ASP A 29 -14.29 -4.47 -9.21
C ASP A 29 -13.03 -5.37 -9.27
N GLY A 30 -11.99 -5.01 -8.51
CA GLY A 30 -10.72 -5.77 -8.47
C GLY A 30 -9.75 -5.49 -9.63
N LEU A 31 -10.13 -4.72 -10.65
CA LEU A 31 -9.26 -4.34 -11.76
C LEU A 31 -8.60 -2.98 -11.50
N LEU A 32 -7.26 -2.92 -11.64
CA LEU A 32 -6.49 -1.67 -11.71
C LEU A 32 -6.50 -1.15 -13.14
N LEU A 33 -7.11 0.01 -13.36
CA LEU A 33 -7.15 0.67 -14.66
C LEU A 33 -6.21 1.86 -14.65
N ARG A 34 -5.12 1.78 -15.38
CA ARG A 34 -4.12 2.85 -15.48
C ARG A 34 -4.51 3.82 -16.58
N ALA A 35 -4.63 5.08 -16.22
CA ALA A 35 -4.60 6.15 -17.20
C ALA A 35 -3.14 6.35 -17.66
N ALA A 36 -2.76 5.70 -18.75
CA ALA A 36 -1.45 5.77 -19.37
C ALA A 36 -1.37 6.95 -20.33
N ILE A 37 -0.19 7.55 -20.44
CA ILE A 37 0.06 8.63 -21.41
C ILE A 37 0.73 8.01 -22.61
N HIS A 38 0.09 8.12 -23.77
CA HIS A 38 0.61 7.66 -25.06
C HIS A 38 1.03 8.85 -25.92
N THR A 39 2.03 8.61 -26.76
CA THR A 39 2.31 9.49 -27.91
C THR A 39 1.55 8.90 -29.08
N PRO A 40 0.64 9.63 -29.74
CA PRO A 40 -0.15 9.06 -30.82
C PRO A 40 0.77 8.58 -31.96
N PRO A 41 0.44 7.46 -32.62
CA PRO A 41 1.18 7.01 -33.79
C PRO A 41 1.18 8.08 -34.89
N GLY A 42 2.26 8.13 -35.68
CA GLY A 42 2.35 9.02 -36.84
C GLY A 42 1.26 8.75 -37.88
N ARG A 43 1.04 9.70 -38.80
CA ARG A 43 -0.08 9.79 -39.78
C ARG A 43 -0.46 8.52 -40.56
N ASP A 44 0.37 7.47 -40.55
CA ASP A 44 0.17 6.21 -41.29
C ASP A 44 -0.04 4.96 -40.40
N ARG A 45 -0.29 5.10 -39.09
CA ARG A 45 -0.60 3.94 -38.22
C ARG A 45 -1.89 4.16 -37.43
N ILE A 46 -2.81 3.21 -37.58
CA ILE A 46 -4.04 3.10 -36.79
C ILE A 46 -3.64 2.87 -35.32
N ALA A 47 -4.24 3.61 -34.38
CA ALA A 47 -4.05 3.42 -32.94
C ALA A 47 -4.46 1.99 -32.55
N ASP A 48 -3.78 1.38 -31.58
CA ASP A 48 -4.07 0.00 -31.15
C ASP A 48 -5.58 -0.16 -30.85
N PRO A 49 -6.27 -1.11 -31.51
CA PRO A 49 -7.68 -1.36 -31.26
C PRO A 49 -7.84 -1.88 -29.82
N GLY A 50 -8.63 -1.17 -29.01
CA GLY A 50 -8.94 -1.53 -27.61
C GLY A 50 -8.54 -0.50 -26.55
N LEU A 51 -7.98 0.65 -26.96
CA LEU A 51 -7.48 1.68 -26.05
C LEU A 51 -8.39 2.94 -26.06
N CYS A 52 -9.26 3.07 -25.05
CA CYS A 52 -10.17 4.21 -24.92
C CYS A 52 -9.41 5.50 -24.54
N THR A 53 -9.32 6.45 -25.47
CA THR A 53 -8.74 7.78 -25.23
C THR A 53 -9.67 8.63 -24.35
N LEU A 54 -9.16 9.09 -23.21
CA LEU A 54 -9.89 9.89 -22.22
C LEU A 54 -9.56 11.38 -22.25
N ALA A 55 -8.37 11.75 -22.71
CA ALA A 55 -8.00 13.16 -22.80
C ALA A 55 -6.86 13.40 -23.81
N LEU A 56 -6.84 14.61 -24.39
CA LEU A 56 -5.71 15.19 -25.09
C LEU A 56 -5.00 16.17 -24.16
N LEU A 57 -3.71 15.95 -23.93
CA LEU A 57 -2.86 16.83 -23.13
C LEU A 57 -2.50 18.10 -23.90
N SER A 58 -2.07 19.13 -23.19
CA SER A 58 -1.60 20.39 -23.80
C SER A 58 -0.33 20.19 -24.63
N SER A 59 -0.15 20.99 -25.68
CA SER A 59 0.93 20.86 -26.67
C SER A 59 2.32 21.17 -26.14
N THR A 60 2.44 21.78 -24.95
CA THR A 60 3.70 22.20 -24.33
C THR A 60 4.22 21.22 -23.27
N THR A 61 3.46 20.18 -22.91
CA THR A 61 3.88 19.24 -21.87
C THR A 61 4.85 18.19 -22.40
N ASN A 62 6.16 18.47 -22.29
CA ASN A 62 7.20 17.46 -22.45
C ASN A 62 7.30 16.50 -21.25
N ASP A 63 6.63 16.80 -20.14
CA ASP A 63 6.63 15.97 -18.93
C ASP A 63 5.71 14.73 -19.06
N PRO A 64 6.26 13.50 -19.07
CA PRO A 64 5.46 12.27 -19.05
C PRO A 64 4.62 12.10 -17.76
N ALA A 65 4.77 12.96 -16.75
CA ALA A 65 4.00 12.96 -15.50
C ALA A 65 2.83 13.96 -15.45
N GLY A 66 2.71 14.87 -16.42
CA GLY A 66 1.66 15.89 -16.50
C GLY A 66 1.57 16.80 -15.26
N LEU A 67 2.72 17.14 -14.66
CA LEU A 67 2.82 17.96 -13.44
C LEU A 67 3.13 19.43 -13.72
N GLU A 68 3.83 19.74 -14.82
CA GLU A 68 4.01 21.11 -15.27
C GLU A 68 2.87 21.51 -16.20
N GLY A 69 1.86 22.18 -15.65
CA GLY A 69 1.14 23.18 -16.42
C GLY A 69 2.00 24.43 -16.39
N SER A 70 2.80 24.69 -17.44
CA SER A 70 3.48 25.96 -17.55
C SER A 70 2.41 27.06 -17.62
N ASP A 71 2.61 28.16 -16.89
CA ASP A 71 1.80 29.39 -16.98
C ASP A 71 1.77 29.99 -18.40
N SER A 72 2.53 29.39 -19.34
CA SER A 72 2.59 29.72 -20.77
C SER A 72 1.73 28.82 -21.68
N SER A 73 0.88 27.95 -21.12
CA SER A 73 -0.09 27.22 -21.93
C SER A 73 -1.08 28.24 -22.51
N GLY A 74 -0.91 28.61 -23.78
CA GLY A 74 -1.77 29.57 -24.49
C GLY A 74 -3.23 29.11 -24.57
N ALA A 75 -3.97 29.61 -25.56
CA ALA A 75 -5.42 29.41 -25.72
C ALA A 75 -5.93 27.93 -25.81
N GLU A 76 -5.05 26.92 -25.76
CA GLU A 76 -5.38 25.50 -25.94
C GLU A 76 -4.99 24.63 -24.73
N GLY A 77 -5.85 24.63 -23.69
CA GLY A 77 -5.72 23.73 -22.53
C GLY A 77 -6.10 22.26 -22.81
N PRO A 78 -6.04 21.36 -21.80
CA PRO A 78 -6.33 19.94 -21.98
C PRO A 78 -7.80 19.71 -22.35
N ARG A 79 -8.03 18.84 -23.35
CA ARG A 79 -9.37 18.49 -23.85
C ARG A 79 -9.76 17.10 -23.34
N LEU A 80 -10.77 17.03 -22.48
CA LEU A 80 -11.28 15.77 -21.92
C LEU A 80 -12.31 15.13 -22.86
N LEU A 81 -12.35 13.80 -22.88
CA LEU A 81 -13.26 12.96 -23.66
C LEU A 81 -13.40 13.42 -25.12
N PRO A 82 -12.28 13.47 -25.88
CA PRO A 82 -12.29 13.86 -27.28
C PRO A 82 -13.04 12.83 -28.12
N ASP A 83 -13.69 13.31 -29.18
CA ASP A 83 -14.20 12.50 -30.28
C ASP A 83 -13.07 12.02 -31.19
N ASP A 84 -13.32 10.95 -31.94
CA ASP A 84 -12.29 10.29 -32.75
C ASP A 84 -11.72 11.23 -33.84
N GLY A 85 -12.54 12.17 -34.34
CA GLY A 85 -12.11 13.25 -35.23
C GLY A 85 -11.14 14.24 -34.56
N ALA A 86 -11.38 14.62 -33.30
CA ALA A 86 -10.45 15.47 -32.56
C ALA A 86 -9.15 14.75 -32.19
N VAL A 87 -9.18 13.43 -31.97
CA VAL A 87 -7.96 12.63 -31.75
C VAL A 87 -7.14 12.56 -33.04
N ALA A 88 -7.79 12.31 -34.19
CA ALA A 88 -7.13 12.26 -35.50
C ALA A 88 -6.54 13.62 -35.92
N ALA A 89 -7.20 14.74 -35.58
CA ALA A 89 -6.74 16.08 -35.87
C ALA A 89 -5.59 16.56 -34.95
N ALA A 90 -5.43 15.96 -33.77
CA ALA A 90 -4.46 16.38 -32.76
C ALA A 90 -3.06 15.78 -32.97
N THR A 91 -2.49 15.96 -34.18
CA THR A 91 -1.12 15.50 -34.49
C THR A 91 -0.09 16.20 -33.61
N GLY A 92 0.62 15.44 -32.77
CA GLY A 92 1.69 15.94 -31.90
C GLY A 92 1.30 16.16 -30.42
N ARG A 93 0.02 15.99 -30.03
CA ARG A 93 -0.39 16.04 -28.62
C ARG A 93 -0.37 14.65 -27.99
N ARG A 94 0.11 14.52 -26.75
CA ARG A 94 0.05 13.26 -26.00
C ARG A 94 -1.40 12.95 -25.58
N THR A 95 -1.80 11.70 -25.63
CA THR A 95 -3.14 11.23 -25.23
C THR A 95 -3.09 10.55 -23.87
N VAL A 96 -4.13 10.72 -23.05
CA VAL A 96 -4.38 9.88 -21.88
C VAL A 96 -5.34 8.79 -22.29
N VAL A 97 -4.94 7.55 -22.13
CA VAL A 97 -5.71 6.36 -22.49
C VAL A 97 -5.91 5.51 -21.24
N LEU A 98 -7.09 4.89 -21.11
CA LEU A 98 -7.30 3.84 -20.12
C LEU A 98 -6.71 2.51 -20.60
N GLU A 99 -5.75 2.00 -19.85
CA GLU A 99 -5.22 0.65 -19.98
C GLU A 99 -5.65 -0.17 -18.77
N ALA A 100 -6.14 -1.38 -18.99
CA ALA A 100 -6.21 -2.36 -17.91
C ALA A 100 -4.79 -2.78 -17.54
N VAL A 101 -4.41 -2.64 -16.27
CA VAL A 101 -3.12 -3.13 -15.76
C VAL A 101 -3.27 -4.61 -15.45
N ALA A 102 -3.02 -5.46 -16.44
CA ALA A 102 -2.80 -6.87 -16.19
C ALA A 102 -1.39 -7.04 -15.60
N HIS A 103 -1.28 -7.31 -14.30
CA HIS A 103 -0.01 -7.73 -13.72
C HIS A 103 0.24 -9.19 -14.12
N THR A 104 0.94 -9.40 -15.23
CA THR A 104 1.42 -10.73 -15.63
C THR A 104 2.64 -11.11 -14.80
N ALA A 105 2.44 -11.36 -13.50
CA ALA A 105 3.42 -12.09 -12.72
C ALA A 105 2.98 -13.57 -12.67
N PRO A 106 3.91 -14.53 -12.81
CA PRO A 106 3.57 -15.93 -12.62
C PRO A 106 3.00 -16.10 -11.21
N ALA A 107 1.80 -16.67 -11.12
CA ALA A 107 1.15 -16.99 -9.87
C ALA A 107 2.15 -17.78 -8.99
N LEU A 108 2.29 -17.37 -7.74
CA LEU A 108 3.13 -18.06 -6.76
C LEU A 108 2.59 -19.47 -6.56
N THR A 109 3.11 -20.45 -7.32
CA THR A 109 2.88 -21.85 -7.01
C THR A 109 3.35 -22.08 -5.57
N PRO A 110 2.51 -22.63 -4.68
CA PRO A 110 2.90 -22.91 -3.31
C PRO A 110 3.98 -23.99 -3.32
N SER A 111 5.25 -23.58 -3.39
CA SER A 111 6.36 -24.54 -3.35
C SER A 111 6.35 -25.17 -1.95
N ARG A 112 6.10 -26.48 -1.90
CA ARG A 112 6.42 -27.31 -0.74
C ARG A 112 7.95 -27.37 -0.67
N LEU A 113 8.57 -26.63 0.24
CA LEU A 113 10.00 -26.79 0.52
C LEU A 113 10.30 -26.64 2.00
N GLY A 114 11.08 -27.61 2.47
CA GLY A 114 11.24 -28.01 3.86
C GLY A 114 11.78 -26.92 4.78
N GLY A 115 11.25 -26.93 6.00
CA GLY A 115 11.80 -26.18 7.12
C GLY A 115 13.25 -26.59 7.34
N ARG A 116 14.17 -25.71 6.94
CA ARG A 116 15.54 -25.77 7.41
C ARG A 116 15.65 -24.87 8.64
N GLY A 117 16.11 -25.46 9.74
CA GLY A 117 16.27 -24.82 11.03
C GLY A 117 17.08 -23.53 10.95
N MET A 118 16.68 -22.59 11.79
CA MET A 118 17.21 -21.23 11.89
C MET A 118 18.67 -21.23 12.37
N PRO A 119 19.55 -20.35 11.85
CA PRO A 119 20.81 -20.07 12.53
C PRO A 119 20.50 -19.33 13.84
N LEU A 120 20.82 -19.95 14.98
CA LEU A 120 20.55 -19.40 16.32
C LEU A 120 21.19 -18.02 16.58
N GLY A 121 22.15 -17.60 15.77
CA GLY A 121 22.84 -16.31 15.92
C GLY A 121 21.96 -15.08 15.65
N SER A 122 20.92 -15.18 14.84
CA SER A 122 19.99 -14.07 14.58
C SER A 122 18.84 -13.97 15.59
N LEU A 123 18.79 -14.88 16.57
CA LEU A 123 17.70 -15.01 17.54
C LEU A 123 17.89 -14.15 18.80
N PHE A 124 19.12 -13.74 19.09
CA PHE A 124 19.43 -13.01 20.31
C PHE A 124 19.60 -11.53 19.97
N SER A 125 18.61 -10.73 20.35
CA SER A 125 18.70 -9.26 20.24
C SER A 125 19.97 -8.78 20.95
N ARG A 126 20.59 -7.68 20.45
CA ARG A 126 21.79 -7.10 21.09
C ARG A 126 21.57 -6.80 22.57
N ARG A 127 20.33 -6.49 22.96
CA ARG A 127 19.91 -6.29 24.36
C ARG A 127 19.91 -7.61 25.15
N LEU A 128 19.23 -8.65 24.67
CA LEU A 128 19.21 -9.97 25.33
C LEU A 128 20.62 -10.54 25.50
N ARG A 129 21.48 -10.40 24.48
CA ARG A 129 22.89 -10.81 24.57
C ARG A 129 23.65 -10.05 25.66
N ARG A 130 23.46 -8.73 25.77
CA ARG A 130 24.09 -7.92 26.84
C ARG A 130 23.58 -8.31 28.23
N THR A 131 22.29 -8.57 28.37
CA THR A 131 21.70 -9.00 29.65
C THR A 131 22.21 -10.37 30.07
N VAL A 132 22.24 -11.35 29.17
CA VAL A 132 22.75 -12.71 29.45
C VAL A 132 24.24 -12.67 29.80
N VAL A 133 25.04 -11.90 29.06
CA VAL A 133 26.46 -11.70 29.36
C VAL A 133 26.66 -11.01 30.71
N GLY A 134 25.88 -9.98 31.01
CA GLY A 134 25.93 -9.28 32.30
C GLY A 134 25.56 -10.20 33.47
N PHE A 135 24.52 -11.03 33.32
CA PHE A 135 24.13 -12.03 34.32
C PHE A 135 25.21 -13.09 34.54
N ALA A 136 25.78 -13.63 33.45
CA ALA A 136 26.87 -14.60 33.52
C ALA A 136 28.12 -14.00 34.19
N ALA A 137 28.46 -12.74 33.88
CA ALA A 137 29.59 -12.05 34.49
C ALA A 137 29.38 -11.79 35.98
N ALA A 138 28.18 -11.37 36.39
CA ALA A 138 27.83 -11.18 37.80
C ALA A 138 27.90 -12.50 38.58
N LEU A 139 27.36 -13.58 38.01
CA LEU A 139 27.42 -14.91 38.59
C LEU A 139 28.87 -15.41 38.73
N LEU A 140 29.70 -15.22 37.71
CA LEU A 140 31.11 -15.59 37.75
C LEU A 140 31.88 -14.79 38.82
N ALA A 141 31.65 -13.48 38.90
CA ALA A 141 32.30 -12.61 39.88
C ALA A 141 31.93 -13.00 41.32
N LEU A 142 30.65 -13.24 41.59
CA LEU A 142 30.17 -13.68 42.89
C LEU A 142 30.65 -15.10 43.24
N ALA A 143 30.72 -16.00 42.27
CA ALA A 143 31.25 -17.35 42.47
C ALA A 143 32.76 -17.35 42.79
N ILE A 144 33.54 -16.51 42.11
CA ILE A 144 34.98 -16.32 42.38
C ILE A 144 35.17 -15.69 43.77
N ALA A 145 34.40 -14.66 44.11
CA ALA A 145 34.44 -14.05 45.45
C ALA A 145 34.07 -15.08 46.53
N SER A 146 33.04 -15.88 46.31
CA SER A 146 32.66 -16.97 47.20
C SER A 146 33.77 -18.01 47.35
N TRP A 147 34.45 -18.36 46.26
CA TRP A 147 35.55 -19.32 46.29
C TRP A 147 36.71 -18.80 47.14
N GLN A 148 37.14 -17.56 46.92
CA GLN A 148 38.27 -16.98 47.66
C GLN A 148 37.96 -16.75 49.15
N ILE A 149 36.72 -16.36 49.47
CA ILE A 149 36.33 -16.05 50.85
C ILE A 149 36.07 -17.32 51.67
N THR A 150 35.44 -18.33 51.07
CA THR A 150 34.97 -19.52 51.80
C THR A 150 35.95 -20.69 51.72
N GLY A 151 36.89 -20.68 50.76
CA GLY A 151 37.85 -21.77 50.52
C GLY A 151 37.22 -23.07 49.97
N GLU A 152 35.92 -23.06 49.69
CA GLU A 152 35.17 -24.20 49.16
C GLU A 152 35.59 -24.55 47.72
N HIS A 153 35.31 -25.77 47.27
CA HIS A 153 35.58 -26.15 45.88
C HIS A 153 34.85 -25.21 44.90
N PRO A 154 35.48 -24.75 43.80
CA PRO A 154 34.93 -23.72 42.91
C PRO A 154 33.55 -24.09 42.32
N LEU A 155 33.31 -25.37 42.03
CA LEU A 155 32.00 -25.85 41.57
C LEU A 155 30.90 -25.68 42.62
N ARG A 156 31.22 -25.89 43.91
CA ARG A 156 30.26 -25.74 45.00
C ARG A 156 29.98 -24.27 45.27
N ALA A 157 31.00 -23.42 45.20
CA ALA A 157 30.82 -21.97 45.27
C ALA A 157 29.88 -21.47 44.17
N ALA A 158 30.10 -21.87 42.91
CA ALA A 158 29.23 -21.51 41.80
C ALA A 158 27.78 -22.02 41.98
N TYR A 159 27.60 -23.25 42.45
CA TYR A 159 26.29 -23.83 42.74
C TYR A 159 25.52 -23.03 43.80
N LEU A 160 26.17 -22.70 44.93
CA LEU A 160 25.54 -21.93 46.00
C LEU A 160 25.21 -20.50 45.55
N THR A 161 26.11 -19.84 44.84
CA THR A 161 25.87 -18.51 44.29
C THR A 161 24.68 -18.50 43.31
N LEU A 162 24.52 -19.55 42.49
CA LEU A 162 23.37 -19.68 41.61
C LEU A 162 22.05 -19.78 42.42
N LEU A 163 22.03 -20.57 43.49
CA LEU A 163 20.88 -20.68 44.39
C LEU A 163 20.56 -19.36 45.10
N ASP A 164 21.58 -18.61 45.51
CA ASP A 164 21.42 -17.31 46.16
C ASP A 164 20.88 -16.25 45.19
N ILE A 165 21.39 -16.21 43.95
CA ILE A 165 20.90 -15.31 42.89
C ILE A 165 19.45 -15.62 42.50
N LEU A 166 19.06 -16.90 42.51
CA LEU A 166 17.69 -17.32 42.24
C LEU A 166 16.76 -17.21 43.46
N ALA A 167 17.28 -16.82 44.62
CA ALA A 167 16.56 -16.80 45.90
C ALA A 167 15.92 -18.16 46.27
N ILE A 168 16.57 -19.27 45.89
CA ILE A 168 16.14 -20.65 46.19
C ILE A 168 16.90 -21.22 47.40
N GLY A 169 18.10 -20.70 47.69
CA GLY A 169 18.97 -21.23 48.74
C GLY A 169 18.48 -20.97 50.17
N ASP A 170 18.88 -21.86 51.09
CA ASP A 170 18.64 -21.67 52.53
C ASP A 170 19.43 -20.47 53.09
N PRO A 171 18.90 -19.74 54.08
CA PRO A 171 19.63 -18.66 54.73
C PRO A 171 20.87 -19.19 55.44
N ALA A 172 22.00 -18.48 55.28
CA ALA A 172 23.32 -18.82 55.83
C ALA A 172 23.42 -18.58 57.35
N LEU A 173 22.46 -19.11 58.11
CA LEU A 173 22.41 -19.03 59.56
C LEU A 173 23.58 -19.84 60.16
N GLY A 174 24.31 -19.23 61.08
CA GLY A 174 25.48 -19.85 61.72
C GLY A 174 26.75 -19.92 60.84
N GLN A 175 26.71 -19.40 59.62
CA GLN A 175 27.88 -19.29 58.73
C GLN A 175 28.72 -18.05 59.06
N PRO A 176 29.99 -17.99 58.63
CA PRO A 176 30.84 -16.81 58.79
C PRO A 176 30.19 -15.53 58.23
N LEU A 177 30.44 -14.39 58.86
CA LEU A 177 29.85 -13.09 58.49
C LEU A 177 30.08 -12.75 57.01
N ALA A 178 31.25 -13.10 56.46
CA ALA A 178 31.55 -12.91 55.04
C ALA A 178 30.63 -13.70 54.10
N ARG A 179 30.22 -14.92 54.48
CA ARG A 179 29.26 -15.74 53.72
C ARG A 179 27.85 -15.16 53.78
N GLN A 180 27.44 -14.63 54.94
CA GLN A 180 26.15 -13.96 55.10
C GLN A 180 26.07 -12.69 54.24
N ILE A 181 27.12 -11.87 54.23
CA ILE A 181 27.22 -10.69 53.36
C ILE A 181 27.16 -11.12 51.88
N LEU A 182 27.88 -12.18 51.50
CA LEU A 182 27.91 -12.64 50.12
C LEU A 182 26.53 -13.16 49.65
N GLN A 183 25.77 -13.82 50.53
CA GLN A 183 24.39 -14.23 50.23
C GLN A 183 23.46 -13.03 50.06
N LEU A 184 23.56 -12.01 50.93
CA LEU A 184 22.76 -10.78 50.81
C LEU A 184 23.08 -10.03 49.50
N LEU A 185 24.36 -9.89 49.16
CA LEU A 185 24.80 -9.28 47.91
C LEU A 185 24.32 -10.07 46.69
N SER A 186 24.42 -11.40 46.73
CA SER A 186 23.94 -12.28 45.66
C SER A 186 22.43 -12.18 45.48
N GLY A 187 21.66 -12.15 46.58
CA GLY A 187 20.22 -11.97 46.55
C GLY A 187 19.80 -10.60 46.01
N LEU A 188 20.52 -9.53 46.36
CA LEU A 188 20.27 -8.18 45.83
C LEU A 188 20.53 -8.12 44.31
N VAL A 189 21.64 -8.72 43.86
CA VAL A 189 21.98 -8.84 42.45
C VAL A 189 20.93 -9.67 41.71
N GLY A 190 20.47 -10.77 42.31
CA GLY A 190 19.37 -11.60 41.82
C GLY A 190 18.08 -10.80 41.65
N LEU A 191 17.67 -10.04 42.68
CA LEU A 191 16.48 -9.21 42.65
C LEU A 191 16.52 -8.14 41.54
N MET A 192 17.70 -7.57 41.24
CA MET A 192 17.87 -6.60 40.16
C MET A 192 17.93 -7.23 38.77
N LEU A 193 18.60 -8.37 38.61
CA LEU A 193 18.85 -8.99 37.30
C LEU A 193 17.76 -9.96 36.86
N LEU A 194 17.13 -10.69 37.77
CA LEU A 194 16.16 -11.74 37.46
C LEU A 194 14.93 -11.19 36.71
N PRO A 195 14.29 -10.07 37.11
CA PRO A 195 13.18 -9.50 36.33
C PRO A 195 13.58 -9.11 34.91
N VAL A 196 14.80 -8.59 34.73
CA VAL A 196 15.33 -8.22 33.40
C VAL A 196 15.57 -9.47 32.55
N LEU A 197 16.11 -10.54 33.14
CA LEU A 197 16.30 -11.82 32.47
C LEU A 197 14.95 -12.47 32.08
N VAL A 198 13.96 -12.46 32.97
CA VAL A 198 12.61 -12.96 32.70
C VAL A 198 11.94 -12.13 31.59
N ALA A 199 11.99 -10.80 31.66
CA ALA A 199 11.46 -9.95 30.60
C ALA A 199 12.13 -10.23 29.24
N ALA A 200 13.46 -10.34 29.23
CA ALA A 200 14.22 -10.59 28.01
C ALA A 200 13.96 -11.99 27.42
N THR A 201 13.72 -13.00 28.27
CA THR A 201 13.33 -14.36 27.82
C THR A 201 11.90 -14.41 27.28
N LEU A 202 10.95 -13.70 27.91
CA LEU A 202 9.59 -13.57 27.40
C LEU A 202 9.54 -12.83 26.06
N GLU A 203 10.29 -11.73 25.92
CA GLU A 203 10.47 -11.03 24.65
C GLU A 203 11.12 -11.93 23.59
N GLY A 204 12.15 -12.69 23.96
CA GLY A 204 12.80 -13.68 23.10
C GLY A 204 11.84 -14.76 22.61
N LEU A 205 10.97 -15.28 23.49
CA LEU A 205 9.99 -16.30 23.12
C LEU A 205 8.88 -15.73 22.22
N GLY A 206 8.45 -14.50 22.48
CA GLY A 206 7.47 -13.77 21.66
C GLY A 206 8.00 -13.49 20.25
N THR A 207 9.22 -12.96 20.16
CA THR A 207 9.90 -12.73 18.88
C THR A 207 10.21 -14.04 18.14
N PHE A 208 10.57 -15.12 18.84
CA PHE A 208 10.77 -16.45 18.26
C PHE A 208 9.48 -17.01 17.65
N ARG A 209 8.34 -16.92 18.34
CA ARG A 209 7.03 -17.33 17.79
C ARG A 209 6.64 -16.52 16.57
N THR A 210 6.97 -15.24 16.54
CA THR A 210 6.66 -14.38 15.39
C THR A 210 7.59 -14.66 14.20
N ALA A 211 8.90 -14.73 14.42
CA ALA A 211 9.90 -14.94 13.38
C ALA A 211 9.85 -16.34 12.76
N SER A 212 9.53 -17.38 13.53
CA SER A 212 9.37 -18.75 13.01
C SER A 212 8.08 -18.95 12.20
N ALA A 213 7.08 -18.08 12.37
CA ALA A 213 5.84 -18.13 11.61
C ALA A 213 5.92 -17.35 10.28
N LEU A 214 6.91 -16.48 10.12
CA LEU A 214 7.10 -15.72 8.89
C LEU A 214 7.87 -16.54 7.87
N ARG A 215 7.40 -16.49 6.62
CA ARG A 215 8.01 -17.22 5.51
C ARG A 215 9.23 -16.44 5.00
N ARG A 216 10.29 -17.15 4.64
CA ARG A 216 11.37 -16.57 3.85
C ARG A 216 11.00 -16.56 2.36
N PRO A 217 11.48 -15.58 1.59
CA PRO A 217 11.25 -15.57 0.16
C PRO A 217 11.93 -16.78 -0.50
N PRO A 218 11.25 -17.49 -1.43
CA PRO A 218 11.82 -18.63 -2.13
C PRO A 218 12.99 -18.20 -3.02
N ARG A 219 13.96 -19.11 -3.25
CA ARG A 219 15.21 -18.79 -3.96
C ARG A 219 15.02 -18.30 -5.40
N GLY A 220 13.98 -18.80 -6.08
CA GLY A 220 13.67 -18.46 -7.46
C GLY A 220 12.66 -17.32 -7.61
N LEU A 221 12.34 -16.59 -6.53
CA LEU A 221 11.38 -15.50 -6.61
C LEU A 221 11.92 -14.35 -7.48
N SER A 222 11.10 -13.88 -8.41
CA SER A 222 11.37 -12.74 -9.29
C SER A 222 10.09 -12.02 -9.65
N GLY A 223 10.19 -10.75 -10.05
CA GLY A 223 9.05 -9.95 -10.49
C GLY A 223 8.13 -9.53 -9.34
N HIS A 224 8.56 -9.66 -8.09
CA HIS A 224 7.81 -9.25 -6.90
C HIS A 224 8.09 -7.80 -6.52
N VAL A 225 7.21 -7.24 -5.69
CA VAL A 225 7.42 -5.94 -5.04
C VAL A 225 8.12 -6.17 -3.70
N VAL A 226 9.20 -5.44 -3.43
CA VAL A 226 9.80 -5.37 -2.10
C VAL A 226 9.18 -4.20 -1.34
N LEU A 227 8.54 -4.49 -0.21
CA LEU A 227 7.87 -3.51 0.63
C LEU A 227 8.62 -3.33 1.95
N LEU A 228 9.21 -2.16 2.17
CA LEU A 228 9.94 -1.83 3.39
C LEU A 228 9.05 -1.08 4.37
N GLY A 229 8.93 -1.62 5.57
CA GLY A 229 8.09 -1.10 6.64
C GLY A 229 6.67 -1.65 6.59
N LEU A 230 6.27 -2.27 7.69
CA LEU A 230 4.94 -2.80 8.00
C LEU A 230 4.25 -1.99 9.10
N GLY A 231 4.54 -0.68 9.15
CA GLY A 231 3.83 0.30 9.97
C GLY A 231 2.41 0.59 9.45
N LYS A 232 1.86 1.76 9.82
CA LYS A 232 0.48 2.14 9.47
C LYS A 232 0.20 2.12 7.96
N VAL A 233 1.05 2.76 7.15
CA VAL A 233 0.89 2.85 5.69
C VAL A 233 1.26 1.53 5.03
N GLY A 234 2.42 0.96 5.37
CA GLY A 234 2.89 -0.31 4.81
C GLY A 234 1.91 -1.46 4.98
N THR A 235 1.23 -1.57 6.12
CA THR A 235 0.18 -2.58 6.33
C THR A 235 -0.98 -2.44 5.33
N ARG A 236 -1.40 -1.20 5.02
CA ARG A 236 -2.47 -0.95 4.06
C ARG A 236 -2.02 -1.19 2.63
N VAL A 237 -0.80 -0.79 2.29
CA VAL A 237 -0.17 -1.07 1.00
C VAL A 237 -0.05 -2.58 0.79
N LEU A 238 0.37 -3.34 1.81
CA LEU A 238 0.43 -4.80 1.78
C LEU A 238 -0.94 -5.41 1.46
N ALA A 239 -1.99 -4.99 2.18
CA ALA A 239 -3.35 -5.46 1.92
C ALA A 239 -3.75 -5.22 0.45
N ARG A 240 -3.51 -4.00 -0.05
CA ARG A 240 -3.82 -3.65 -1.44
C ARG A 240 -3.04 -4.45 -2.46
N LEU A 241 -1.72 -4.62 -2.28
CA LEU A 241 -0.92 -5.42 -3.20
C LEU A 241 -1.40 -6.88 -3.25
N ARG A 242 -1.85 -7.43 -2.12
CA ARG A 242 -2.38 -8.79 -2.05
C ARG A 242 -3.77 -8.93 -2.66
N GLU A 243 -4.64 -7.93 -2.50
CA GLU A 243 -5.95 -7.88 -3.18
C GLU A 243 -5.82 -7.87 -4.71
N LEU A 244 -4.67 -7.41 -5.22
CA LEU A 244 -4.36 -7.32 -6.64
C LEU A 244 -3.51 -8.49 -7.14
N ASP A 245 -3.36 -9.53 -6.33
CA ASP A 245 -2.54 -10.72 -6.58
C ASP A 245 -1.07 -10.44 -6.91
N ILE A 246 -0.54 -9.29 -6.50
CA ILE A 246 0.85 -8.92 -6.73
C ILE A 246 1.74 -9.68 -5.74
N PRO A 247 2.77 -10.41 -6.22
CA PRO A 247 3.78 -11.01 -5.36
C PRO A 247 4.52 -9.92 -4.57
N VAL A 248 4.60 -10.08 -3.25
CA VAL A 248 5.26 -9.10 -2.38
C VAL A 248 6.16 -9.79 -1.36
N VAL A 249 7.30 -9.18 -1.08
CA VAL A 249 8.21 -9.55 0.01
C VAL A 249 8.32 -8.35 0.92
N CYS A 250 8.03 -8.54 2.20
CA CYS A 250 8.09 -7.47 3.18
C CYS A 250 9.44 -7.47 3.92
N VAL A 251 9.91 -6.28 4.29
CA VAL A 251 11.05 -6.11 5.20
C VAL A 251 10.60 -5.22 6.35
N GLU A 252 10.85 -5.66 7.58
CA GLU A 252 10.49 -4.91 8.77
C GLU A 252 11.51 -5.15 9.89
N ALA A 253 11.93 -4.09 10.57
CA ALA A 253 12.87 -4.18 11.68
C ALA A 253 12.17 -4.56 12.98
N ASP A 254 10.95 -4.05 13.20
CA ASP A 254 10.18 -4.33 14.41
C ASP A 254 9.34 -5.63 14.27
N PRO A 255 9.68 -6.70 15.00
CA PRO A 255 8.92 -7.95 14.96
C PRO A 255 7.49 -7.81 15.51
N GLN A 256 7.17 -6.71 16.20
CA GLN A 256 5.83 -6.41 16.70
C GLN A 256 5.10 -5.34 15.89
N ALA A 257 5.63 -4.97 14.70
CA ALA A 257 4.97 -4.00 13.85
C ALA A 257 3.55 -4.44 13.48
N ARG A 258 2.66 -3.46 13.35
CA ARG A 258 1.22 -3.65 13.12
C ARG A 258 0.92 -4.63 11.96
N GLY A 259 1.69 -4.57 10.89
CA GLY A 259 1.48 -5.37 9.68
C GLY A 259 1.99 -6.81 9.75
N ILE A 260 2.74 -7.18 10.79
CA ILE A 260 3.33 -8.53 10.92
C ILE A 260 2.24 -9.60 11.02
N ALA A 261 1.18 -9.34 11.80
CA ALA A 261 0.06 -10.26 11.93
C ALA A 261 -0.67 -10.46 10.58
N LEU A 262 -0.80 -9.39 9.79
CA LEU A 262 -1.41 -9.44 8.46
C LEU A 262 -0.54 -10.22 7.48
N ALA A 263 0.76 -9.94 7.41
CA ALA A 263 1.71 -10.66 6.57
C ALA A 263 1.70 -12.16 6.87
N ARG A 264 1.63 -12.54 8.15
CA ARG A 264 1.48 -13.94 8.57
C ARG A 264 0.17 -14.56 8.11
N ARG A 265 -0.96 -13.86 8.31
CA ARG A 265 -2.30 -14.35 7.90
C ARG A 265 -2.36 -14.57 6.39
N LEU A 266 -1.79 -13.66 5.60
CA LEU A 266 -1.74 -13.71 4.14
C LEU A 266 -0.59 -14.58 3.60
N ARG A 267 0.21 -15.21 4.49
CA ARG A 267 1.37 -16.06 4.15
C ARG A 267 2.41 -15.36 3.27
N VAL A 268 2.57 -14.05 3.45
CA VAL A 268 3.52 -13.22 2.71
C VAL A 268 4.93 -13.42 3.26
N PRO A 269 5.94 -13.65 2.40
CA PRO A 269 7.33 -13.70 2.83
C PRO A 269 7.77 -12.39 3.49
N THR A 270 8.35 -12.48 4.68
CA THR A 270 8.78 -11.30 5.45
C THR A 270 10.18 -11.52 6.01
N VAL A 271 11.09 -10.59 5.72
CA VAL A 271 12.44 -10.51 6.28
C VAL A 271 12.39 -9.61 7.49
N LEU A 272 12.79 -10.13 8.65
CA LEU A 272 12.97 -9.32 9.86
C LEU A 272 14.41 -8.82 9.92
N GLY A 273 14.60 -7.50 9.86
CA GLY A 273 15.91 -6.88 9.85
C GLY A 273 15.83 -5.38 9.58
N ASP A 274 16.87 -4.65 9.99
CA ASP A 274 17.03 -3.25 9.63
C ASP A 274 17.48 -3.16 8.18
N VAL A 275 16.83 -2.32 7.39
CA VAL A 275 17.12 -2.14 5.96
C VAL A 275 18.56 -1.64 5.73
N THR A 276 19.14 -0.95 6.71
CA THR A 276 20.51 -0.43 6.65
C THR A 276 21.58 -1.51 6.90
N GLU A 277 21.18 -2.68 7.40
CA GLU A 277 22.10 -3.79 7.62
C GLU A 277 22.40 -4.53 6.31
N GLU A 278 23.68 -4.87 6.12
CA GLU A 278 24.17 -5.63 4.97
C GLU A 278 23.45 -6.98 4.83
N GLY A 279 23.04 -7.33 3.61
CA GLY A 279 22.39 -8.61 3.32
C GLY A 279 20.87 -8.61 3.53
N VAL A 280 20.27 -7.60 4.15
CA VAL A 280 18.82 -7.58 4.43
C VAL A 280 17.99 -7.41 3.15
N LEU A 281 18.39 -6.51 2.26
CA LEU A 281 17.70 -6.31 0.98
C LEU A 281 17.95 -7.47 0.01
N GLU A 282 19.12 -8.11 0.05
CA GLU A 282 19.48 -9.31 -0.69
C GLU A 282 18.71 -10.54 -0.18
N ALA A 283 18.46 -10.60 1.13
CA ALA A 283 17.55 -11.58 1.71
C ALA A 283 16.11 -11.38 1.21
N ALA A 284 15.71 -10.14 0.91
CA ALA A 284 14.43 -9.80 0.30
C ALA A 284 14.39 -9.96 -1.24
N LYS A 285 15.50 -10.38 -1.86
CA LYS A 285 15.62 -10.59 -3.32
C LYS A 285 15.39 -9.33 -4.13
N ILE A 286 15.93 -8.21 -3.67
CA ILE A 286 15.83 -6.92 -4.36
C ILE A 286 16.41 -6.94 -5.77
N ASP A 287 17.44 -7.76 -6.01
CA ASP A 287 18.11 -7.96 -7.30
C ASP A 287 17.17 -8.48 -8.41
N ARG A 288 16.07 -9.12 -8.02
CA ARG A 288 15.08 -9.71 -8.94
C ARG A 288 13.69 -9.08 -8.79
N ALA A 289 13.61 -8.02 -8.00
CA ALA A 289 12.35 -7.34 -7.74
C ALA A 289 11.91 -6.55 -8.97
N HIS A 290 10.60 -6.41 -9.14
CA HIS A 290 10.01 -5.52 -10.12
C HIS A 290 10.00 -4.06 -9.65
N ALA A 291 9.79 -3.87 -8.34
CA ALA A 291 9.74 -2.56 -7.72
C ALA A 291 10.10 -2.60 -6.23
N LEU A 292 10.59 -1.47 -5.73
CA LEU A 292 10.80 -1.20 -4.31
C LEU A 292 9.83 -0.12 -3.82
N LEU A 293 9.17 -0.40 -2.69
CA LEU A 293 8.37 0.55 -1.94
C LEU A 293 9.01 0.78 -0.56
N ALA A 294 9.63 1.93 -0.37
CA ALA A 294 10.21 2.33 0.91
C ALA A 294 9.24 3.22 1.69
N VAL A 295 8.50 2.63 2.64
CA VAL A 295 7.43 3.31 3.40
C VAL A 295 7.64 3.22 4.91
N THR A 296 8.89 3.13 5.35
CA THR A 296 9.27 3.15 6.76
C THR A 296 9.01 4.54 7.36
N SER A 297 9.13 4.66 8.69
CA SER A 297 9.01 5.94 9.40
C SER A 297 10.27 6.82 9.33
N SER A 298 11.34 6.36 8.69
CA SER A 298 12.64 7.05 8.63
C SER A 298 12.94 7.50 7.19
N ASP A 299 13.01 8.81 6.99
CA ASP A 299 13.35 9.42 5.69
C ASP A 299 14.73 9.00 5.21
N THR A 300 15.70 8.96 6.12
CA THR A 300 17.07 8.52 5.83
C THR A 300 17.10 7.06 5.38
N THR A 301 16.43 6.16 6.11
CA THR A 301 16.37 4.73 5.76
C THR A 301 15.68 4.51 4.42
N ASN A 302 14.62 5.26 4.13
CA ASN A 302 13.92 5.18 2.85
C ASN A 302 14.79 5.65 1.68
N LEU A 303 15.57 6.72 1.87
CA LEU A 303 16.49 7.23 0.86
C LEU A 303 17.68 6.27 0.64
N GLU A 304 18.30 5.78 1.71
CA GLU A 304 19.41 4.82 1.64
C GLU A 304 19.00 3.56 0.87
N ALA A 305 17.83 3.00 1.20
CA ALA A 305 17.28 1.86 0.48
C ALA A 305 17.05 2.15 -1.01
N ALA A 306 16.55 3.35 -1.33
CA ALA A 306 16.33 3.77 -2.70
C ALA A 306 17.63 3.92 -3.50
N LEU A 307 18.67 4.47 -2.90
CA LEU A 307 19.99 4.63 -3.52
C LEU A 307 20.67 3.27 -3.71
N TYR A 308 20.60 2.39 -2.71
CA TYR A 308 21.13 1.03 -2.81
C TYR A 308 20.41 0.23 -3.90
N ALA A 309 19.08 0.30 -3.97
CA ALA A 309 18.32 -0.38 -5.00
C ALA A 309 18.69 0.11 -6.42
N ARG A 310 18.96 1.41 -6.58
CA ARG A 310 19.42 1.99 -7.85
C ARG A 310 20.87 1.64 -8.20
N SER A 311 21.73 1.39 -7.22
CA SER A 311 23.10 0.95 -7.49
C SER A 311 23.14 -0.49 -7.98
N LEU A 312 22.17 -1.33 -7.58
CA LEU A 312 22.00 -2.69 -8.10
C LEU A 312 21.39 -2.71 -9.50
N ASP A 313 20.30 -1.98 -9.70
CA ASP A 313 19.63 -1.86 -11.00
C ASP A 313 19.11 -0.42 -11.20
N PRO A 314 19.73 0.36 -12.11
CA PRO A 314 19.26 1.71 -12.45
C PRO A 314 17.84 1.75 -13.05
N GLY A 315 17.37 0.63 -13.61
CA GLY A 315 16.03 0.47 -14.19
C GLY A 315 14.95 0.07 -13.18
N LEU A 316 15.34 -0.30 -11.95
CA LEU A 316 14.41 -0.72 -10.91
C LEU A 316 13.48 0.43 -10.52
N ARG A 317 12.19 0.13 -10.46
CA ARG A 317 11.18 1.12 -10.06
C ARG A 317 11.23 1.31 -8.55
N VAL A 318 11.51 2.53 -8.12
CA VAL A 318 11.57 2.86 -6.69
C VAL A 318 10.56 3.95 -6.37
N ALA A 319 9.71 3.70 -5.38
CA ALA A 319 8.94 4.75 -4.72
C ALA A 319 9.32 4.77 -3.23
N MET A 320 9.64 5.95 -2.74
CA MET A 320 9.99 6.17 -1.34
C MET A 320 9.11 7.26 -0.76
N ARG A 321 8.78 7.11 0.52
CA ARG A 321 8.05 8.11 1.27
C ARG A 321 9.03 8.95 2.08
N LEU A 322 8.88 10.27 1.99
CA LEU A 322 9.60 11.23 2.80
C LEU A 322 8.58 12.08 3.57
N TYR A 323 8.83 12.33 4.85
CA TYR A 323 7.97 13.11 5.74
C TYR A 323 8.35 14.59 5.78
N ASP A 324 9.64 14.90 5.68
CA ASP A 324 10.12 16.28 5.62
C ASP A 324 10.04 16.82 4.17
N ASP A 325 9.20 17.84 3.95
CA ASP A 325 8.98 18.44 2.63
C ASP A 325 10.22 19.12 2.04
N ARG A 326 11.06 19.73 2.90
CA ARG A 326 12.31 20.38 2.46
C ARG A 326 13.32 19.32 2.06
N PHE A 327 13.43 18.24 2.84
CA PHE A 327 14.26 17.09 2.51
C PHE A 327 13.79 16.42 1.21
N ALA A 328 12.49 16.18 1.06
CA ALA A 328 11.90 15.67 -0.18
C ALA A 328 12.22 16.55 -1.39
N THR A 329 12.14 17.87 -1.24
CA THR A 329 12.47 18.82 -2.32
C THR A 329 13.95 18.75 -2.70
N ALA A 330 14.85 18.68 -1.69
CA ALA A 330 16.27 18.54 -1.93
C ALA A 330 16.61 17.22 -2.64
N VAL A 331 16.09 16.10 -2.13
CA VAL A 331 16.28 14.76 -2.71
C VAL A 331 15.76 14.71 -4.15
N TYR A 332 14.58 15.26 -4.42
CA TYR A 332 14.01 15.35 -5.77
C TYR A 332 14.95 16.08 -6.73
N ARG A 333 15.44 17.27 -6.35
CA ARG A 333 16.35 18.07 -7.18
C ARG A 333 17.65 17.33 -7.47
N THR A 334 18.25 16.72 -6.43
CA THR A 334 19.50 15.97 -6.56
C THR A 334 19.33 14.75 -7.47
N LEU A 335 18.29 13.94 -7.27
CA LEU A 335 18.03 12.77 -8.11
C LEU A 335 17.73 13.15 -9.57
N ARG A 336 17.07 14.28 -9.80
CA ARG A 336 16.80 14.79 -11.15
C ARG A 336 18.08 15.26 -11.84
N ALA A 337 18.98 15.92 -11.10
CA ALA A 337 20.27 16.36 -11.62
C ALA A 337 21.22 15.17 -11.90
N ALA A 338 21.28 14.21 -10.98
CA ALA A 338 22.16 13.03 -11.10
C ALA A 338 21.67 12.03 -12.16
N HIS A 339 20.36 11.91 -12.36
CA HIS A 339 19.76 11.00 -13.33
C HIS A 339 18.71 11.70 -14.21
N PRO A 340 19.13 12.53 -15.19
CA PRO A 340 18.20 13.30 -16.03
C PRO A 340 17.26 12.42 -16.86
N GLN A 341 17.75 11.25 -17.28
CA GLN A 341 16.99 10.27 -18.07
C GLN A 341 16.03 9.42 -17.22
N ALA A 342 16.19 9.42 -15.90
CA ALA A 342 15.29 8.71 -15.01
C ALA A 342 14.01 9.51 -14.77
N LEU A 343 12.88 8.79 -14.73
CA LEU A 343 11.56 9.34 -14.49
C LEU A 343 11.35 9.68 -13.00
N THR A 344 12.06 10.67 -12.48
CA THR A 344 11.96 11.09 -11.07
C THR A 344 10.72 11.97 -10.87
N ARG A 345 9.86 11.61 -9.91
CA ARG A 345 8.60 12.33 -9.59
C ARG A 345 8.52 12.58 -8.09
N SER A 346 8.02 13.76 -7.71
CA SER A 346 7.66 14.09 -6.32
C SER A 346 6.16 14.40 -6.23
N ARG A 347 5.49 13.89 -5.20
CA ARG A 347 4.04 14.07 -4.97
C ARG A 347 3.79 14.28 -3.50
N SER A 348 2.96 15.27 -3.16
CA SER A 348 2.49 15.45 -1.77
C SER A 348 1.40 14.42 -1.45
N VAL A 349 1.33 14.01 -0.19
CA VAL A 349 0.26 13.10 0.29
C VAL A 349 -1.11 13.75 0.10
N SER A 350 -1.24 15.05 0.34
CA SER A 350 -2.49 15.80 0.14
C SER A 350 -2.95 15.78 -1.31
N THR A 351 -2.03 15.90 -2.27
CA THR A 351 -2.35 15.79 -3.70
C THR A 351 -2.82 14.38 -4.07
N LEU A 352 -2.22 13.35 -3.49
CA LEU A 352 -2.66 11.96 -3.69
C LEU A 352 -4.01 11.69 -3.02
N ALA A 353 -4.35 12.42 -1.96
CA ALA A 353 -5.56 12.22 -1.18
C ALA A 353 -6.79 12.96 -1.69
N ALA A 354 -6.60 14.12 -2.33
CA ALA A 354 -7.71 14.95 -2.80
C ALA A 354 -8.79 14.19 -3.61
N PRO A 355 -8.46 13.26 -4.53
CA PRO A 355 -9.47 12.48 -5.25
C PRO A 355 -10.36 11.61 -4.35
N ALA A 356 -9.81 11.04 -3.27
CA ALA A 356 -10.57 10.21 -2.35
C ALA A 356 -11.55 11.03 -1.50
N PHE A 357 -11.13 12.22 -1.05
CA PHE A 357 -12.01 13.17 -0.37
C PHE A 357 -13.13 13.66 -1.28
N ALA A 358 -12.80 13.98 -2.54
CA ALA A 358 -13.79 14.34 -3.55
C ALA A 358 -14.79 13.20 -3.78
N GLY A 359 -14.31 11.97 -4.02
CA GLY A 359 -15.17 10.79 -4.20
C GLY A 359 -16.09 10.54 -3.00
N ALA A 360 -15.57 10.64 -1.79
CA ALA A 360 -16.35 10.49 -0.55
C ALA A 360 -17.49 11.51 -0.42
N MET A 361 -17.35 12.72 -0.97
CA MET A 361 -18.38 13.76 -0.95
C MET A 361 -19.39 13.62 -2.08
N MET A 362 -19.01 13.03 -3.22
CA MET A 362 -19.85 13.01 -4.41
C MET A 362 -20.86 11.84 -4.47
N GLY A 363 -20.89 10.97 -3.45
CA GLY A 363 -21.92 9.94 -3.27
C GLY A 363 -21.61 8.58 -3.92
N ARG A 364 -22.48 7.58 -3.65
CA ARG A 364 -22.25 6.15 -3.90
C ARG A 364 -22.13 5.72 -5.37
N GLN A 365 -22.36 6.62 -6.32
CA GLN A 365 -22.30 6.31 -7.75
C GLN A 365 -20.91 6.55 -8.34
N ILE A 366 -20.00 7.23 -7.63
CA ILE A 366 -18.67 7.58 -8.15
C ILE A 366 -17.62 6.59 -7.65
N LEU A 367 -17.04 5.87 -8.60
CA LEU A 367 -16.00 4.86 -8.41
C LEU A 367 -14.63 5.47 -8.10
N GLY A 368 -14.38 6.66 -8.64
CA GLY A 368 -13.11 7.34 -8.46
C GLY A 368 -12.98 8.56 -9.35
N ALA A 369 -11.84 9.23 -9.23
CA ALA A 369 -11.54 10.43 -9.99
C ALA A 369 -10.08 10.38 -10.47
N VAL A 370 -9.86 10.63 -11.76
CA VAL A 370 -8.51 10.74 -12.34
C VAL A 370 -8.21 12.20 -12.63
N PRO A 371 -7.18 12.78 -12.00
CA PRO A 371 -6.70 14.09 -12.37
C PRO A 371 -5.97 14.03 -13.73
N VAL A 372 -6.37 14.93 -14.63
CA VAL A 372 -5.76 15.16 -15.94
C VAL A 372 -5.35 16.63 -16.00
N GLU A 373 -4.06 16.89 -15.79
CA GLU A 373 -3.52 18.25 -15.60
C GLU A 373 -4.31 19.02 -14.53
N ARG A 374 -4.97 20.13 -14.90
CA ARG A 374 -5.80 20.97 -14.01
C ARG A 374 -7.28 20.56 -13.96
N ARG A 375 -7.68 19.52 -14.68
CA ARG A 375 -9.06 19.03 -14.74
C ARG A 375 -9.18 17.64 -14.11
N VAL A 376 -10.40 17.24 -13.76
CA VAL A 376 -10.67 15.94 -13.13
C VAL A 376 -11.72 15.21 -13.95
N LEU A 377 -11.43 13.94 -14.25
CA LEU A 377 -12.36 13.01 -14.88
C LEU A 377 -12.95 12.12 -13.79
N LEU A 378 -14.27 12.01 -13.74
CA LEU A 378 -14.99 11.18 -12.77
C LEU A 378 -15.36 9.86 -13.41
N PHE A 379 -15.22 8.78 -12.64
CA PHE A 379 -15.68 7.45 -13.01
C PHE A 379 -16.90 7.14 -12.19
N ALA A 380 -18.03 6.86 -12.83
CA ALA A 380 -19.29 6.61 -12.14
C ALA A 380 -19.97 5.34 -12.67
N ALA A 381 -20.52 4.53 -11.76
CA ALA A 381 -21.35 3.39 -12.11
C ALA A 381 -22.82 3.77 -12.01
N VAL A 382 -23.48 3.87 -13.16
CA VAL A 382 -24.85 4.38 -13.30
C VAL A 382 -25.74 3.28 -13.87
N PRO A 383 -26.92 3.00 -13.28
CA PRO A 383 -27.89 2.10 -13.90
C PRO A 383 -28.37 2.72 -15.22
N VAL A 384 -28.63 1.90 -16.23
CA VAL A 384 -29.14 2.42 -17.51
C VAL A 384 -30.61 2.85 -17.37
N ALA A 385 -31.41 2.10 -16.60
CA ALA A 385 -32.80 2.45 -16.32
C ALA A 385 -32.94 3.87 -15.74
N GLY A 386 -33.88 4.64 -16.30
CA GLY A 386 -34.21 5.99 -15.83
C GLY A 386 -33.33 7.08 -16.44
N HIS A 387 -32.41 6.74 -17.34
CA HIS A 387 -31.56 7.69 -18.06
C HIS A 387 -31.84 7.62 -19.58
N PRO A 388 -32.65 8.53 -20.16
CA PRO A 388 -33.02 8.50 -21.58
C PRO A 388 -31.86 8.75 -22.56
N GLN A 389 -30.74 9.25 -22.04
CA GLN A 389 -29.49 9.40 -22.77
C GLN A 389 -28.70 8.08 -22.90
N LEU A 390 -29.09 7.03 -22.16
CA LEU A 390 -28.44 5.72 -22.16
C LEU A 390 -29.41 4.62 -22.59
N GLU A 391 -30.65 4.65 -22.09
CA GLU A 391 -31.63 3.59 -22.30
C GLU A 391 -32.02 3.42 -23.77
N GLY A 392 -31.84 2.20 -24.30
CA GLY A 392 -32.20 1.84 -25.68
C GLY A 392 -31.27 2.42 -26.75
N ARG A 393 -30.17 3.08 -26.36
CA ARG A 393 -29.17 3.62 -27.28
C ARG A 393 -28.00 2.67 -27.44
N THR A 394 -27.32 2.75 -28.58
CA THR A 394 -26.02 2.10 -28.76
C THR A 394 -24.93 2.81 -27.95
N VAL A 395 -23.83 2.12 -27.63
CA VAL A 395 -22.65 2.72 -26.96
C VAL A 395 -22.13 3.93 -27.73
N ALA A 396 -22.14 3.89 -29.07
CA ALA A 396 -21.75 5.01 -29.92
C ALA A 396 -22.71 6.21 -29.81
N GLU A 397 -24.02 5.99 -29.81
CA GLU A 397 -25.02 7.07 -29.67
C GLU A 397 -25.10 7.67 -28.27
N ALA A 398 -24.75 6.87 -27.26
CA ALA A 398 -24.69 7.30 -25.86
C ALA A 398 -23.47 8.19 -25.58
N PHE A 399 -22.43 8.17 -26.43
CA PHE A 399 -21.24 8.99 -26.27
C PHE A 399 -21.54 10.48 -26.50
N ARG A 400 -21.09 11.33 -25.56
CA ARG A 400 -21.18 12.79 -25.66
C ARG A 400 -19.79 13.41 -25.50
N PRO A 401 -19.17 13.89 -26.60
CA PRO A 401 -17.84 14.50 -26.56
C PRO A 401 -17.76 15.62 -25.52
N GLY A 402 -16.71 15.60 -24.69
CA GLY A 402 -16.51 16.57 -23.60
C GLY A 402 -17.43 16.42 -22.37
N ALA A 403 -18.43 15.53 -22.41
CA ALA A 403 -19.38 15.33 -21.32
C ALA A 403 -19.21 13.94 -20.66
N TRP A 404 -19.47 12.85 -21.38
CA TRP A 404 -19.32 11.49 -20.87
C TRP A 404 -19.07 10.45 -21.97
N ARG A 405 -18.44 9.34 -21.59
CA ARG A 405 -18.20 8.15 -22.43
C ARG A 405 -18.45 6.88 -21.60
N VAL A 406 -19.16 5.92 -22.18
CA VAL A 406 -19.31 4.57 -21.60
C VAL A 406 -18.00 3.82 -21.79
N VAL A 407 -17.49 3.21 -20.73
CA VAL A 407 -16.16 2.56 -20.72
C VAL A 407 -16.27 1.07 -20.41
N ALA A 408 -17.24 0.67 -19.57
CA ALA A 408 -17.46 -0.72 -19.20
C ALA A 408 -18.92 -1.01 -18.87
N LEU A 409 -19.26 -2.30 -18.91
CA LEU A 409 -20.57 -2.85 -18.53
C LEU A 409 -20.38 -3.78 -17.34
N ASP A 410 -21.15 -3.55 -16.27
CA ASP A 410 -21.24 -4.45 -15.12
C ASP A 410 -22.28 -5.54 -15.42
N THR A 411 -21.79 -6.76 -15.67
CA THR A 411 -22.64 -7.92 -15.95
C THR A 411 -23.07 -8.67 -14.69
N ALA A 412 -22.87 -8.12 -13.48
CA ALA A 412 -23.33 -8.75 -12.26
C ALA A 412 -24.89 -8.73 -12.20
N ASP A 413 -25.46 -9.89 -11.85
CA ASP A 413 -26.90 -10.04 -11.58
C ASP A 413 -27.37 -9.04 -10.51
N ALA A 414 -28.64 -8.61 -10.59
CA ALA A 414 -29.21 -7.59 -9.70
C ALA A 414 -29.02 -7.90 -8.20
N ASP A 415 -29.05 -9.18 -7.81
CA ASP A 415 -28.82 -9.66 -6.44
C ASP A 415 -27.33 -9.79 -6.06
N GLY A 416 -26.43 -9.79 -7.05
CA GLY A 416 -24.97 -9.86 -6.90
C GLY A 416 -24.24 -8.53 -7.06
N ARG A 417 -24.96 -7.43 -7.39
CA ARG A 417 -24.39 -6.09 -7.61
C ARG A 417 -23.89 -5.49 -6.30
N PHE A 418 -22.60 -5.21 -6.24
CA PHE A 418 -22.04 -4.48 -5.12
C PHE A 418 -22.46 -3.02 -5.14
N ARG A 419 -22.91 -2.52 -3.98
CA ARG A 419 -23.34 -1.12 -3.80
C ARG A 419 -22.19 -0.12 -3.89
N ASP A 420 -20.96 -0.58 -3.69
CA ASP A 420 -19.74 0.23 -3.77
C ASP A 420 -18.68 -0.55 -4.56
N LEU A 421 -18.47 -0.15 -5.81
CA LEU A 421 -17.52 -0.75 -6.74
C LEU A 421 -16.08 -0.23 -6.51
N ALA A 422 -15.88 0.73 -5.59
CA ALA A 422 -14.57 1.23 -5.19
C ALA A 422 -13.87 0.33 -4.15
N VAL A 423 -14.57 -0.69 -3.62
CA VAL A 423 -14.05 -1.64 -2.64
C VAL A 423 -14.13 -3.05 -3.22
N ALA A 424 -12.99 -3.69 -3.43
CA ALA A 424 -12.93 -5.10 -3.85
C ALA A 424 -13.49 -6.01 -2.73
N PRO A 425 -14.28 -7.04 -3.06
CA PRO A 425 -14.81 -7.95 -2.05
C PRO A 425 -13.70 -8.81 -1.42
N PRO A 426 -13.85 -9.23 -0.15
CA PRO A 426 -13.02 -10.30 0.39
C PRO A 426 -13.28 -11.59 -0.40
N ASP A 427 -12.19 -12.24 -0.79
CA ASP A 427 -12.19 -13.49 -1.56
C ASP A 427 -12.96 -14.59 -0.81
N ASP A 428 -14.17 -14.93 -1.28
CA ASP A 428 -15.04 -15.94 -0.66
C ASP A 428 -14.70 -17.38 -1.11
N GLY A 429 -13.72 -17.54 -2.02
CA GLY A 429 -13.30 -18.84 -2.52
C GLY A 429 -14.24 -19.49 -3.55
N SER A 430 -15.32 -18.81 -3.97
CA SER A 430 -16.26 -19.34 -4.98
C SER A 430 -15.78 -19.24 -6.44
N GLY A 431 -14.61 -18.66 -6.73
CA GLY A 431 -14.01 -18.66 -8.07
C GLY A 431 -14.86 -18.00 -9.18
N ARG A 432 -15.95 -17.30 -8.84
CA ARG A 432 -16.76 -16.54 -9.80
C ARG A 432 -16.07 -15.22 -10.10
N GLN A 433 -15.33 -15.15 -11.22
CA GLN A 433 -14.99 -13.88 -11.87
C GLN A 433 -16.30 -13.19 -12.27
N ARG A 434 -16.78 -12.27 -11.42
CA ARG A 434 -17.81 -11.30 -11.78
C ARG A 434 -17.08 -10.16 -12.44
N GLY A 435 -17.36 -9.91 -13.72
CA GLY A 435 -16.47 -9.15 -14.59
C GLY A 435 -17.13 -7.91 -15.15
N LEU A 436 -16.55 -6.75 -14.88
CA LEU A 436 -16.72 -5.60 -15.75
C LEU A 436 -16.22 -5.98 -17.15
N VAL A 437 -17.12 -5.91 -18.14
CA VAL A 437 -16.76 -6.07 -19.55
C VAL A 437 -16.26 -4.72 -20.05
N TRP A 438 -14.97 -4.65 -20.33
CA TRP A 438 -14.31 -3.51 -20.95
C TRP A 438 -14.36 -3.63 -22.48
N ASP A 439 -14.18 -2.52 -23.18
CA ASP A 439 -14.14 -2.45 -24.65
C ASP A 439 -15.41 -2.99 -25.31
N LEU A 440 -16.55 -2.41 -24.93
CA LEU A 440 -17.84 -2.76 -25.51
C LEU A 440 -17.88 -2.39 -27.00
N PRO A 441 -18.43 -3.27 -27.85
CA PRO A 441 -18.67 -2.93 -29.25
C PRO A 441 -19.51 -1.65 -29.35
N PRO A 442 -19.18 -0.71 -30.26
CA PRO A 442 -19.93 0.53 -30.43
C PRO A 442 -21.41 0.30 -30.76
N GLU A 443 -21.74 -0.85 -31.34
CA GLU A 443 -23.08 -1.28 -31.72
C GLU A 443 -23.90 -1.89 -30.56
N TYR A 444 -23.29 -2.13 -29.40
CA TYR A 444 -24.01 -2.72 -28.26
C TYR A 444 -25.12 -1.79 -27.78
N VAL A 445 -26.36 -2.29 -27.74
CA VAL A 445 -27.53 -1.55 -27.24
C VAL A 445 -27.67 -1.71 -25.74
N LEU A 446 -27.63 -0.60 -25.02
CA LEU A 446 -27.74 -0.54 -23.57
C LEU A 446 -29.16 -0.87 -23.12
N ARG A 447 -29.29 -1.94 -22.33
CA ARG A 447 -30.59 -2.41 -21.83
C ARG A 447 -30.94 -1.73 -20.50
N PRO A 448 -32.22 -1.54 -20.15
CA PRO A 448 -32.61 -0.90 -18.88
C PRO A 448 -32.03 -1.60 -17.64
N GLN A 449 -31.82 -2.91 -17.74
CA GLN A 449 -31.31 -3.76 -16.66
C GLN A 449 -29.80 -3.57 -16.45
N ASP A 450 -29.08 -3.01 -17.42
CA ASP A 450 -27.63 -2.87 -17.41
C ASP A 450 -27.17 -1.81 -16.39
N ARG A 451 -25.95 -1.98 -15.88
CA ARG A 451 -25.23 -0.94 -15.13
C ARG A 451 -23.95 -0.63 -15.86
N VAL A 452 -23.73 0.62 -16.23
CA VAL A 452 -22.57 1.05 -17.01
C VAL A 452 -21.59 1.84 -16.16
N VAL A 453 -20.31 1.64 -16.44
CA VAL A 453 -19.23 2.49 -15.93
C VAL A 453 -18.95 3.59 -16.95
N LEU A 454 -19.13 4.83 -16.52
CA LEU A 454 -18.98 6.04 -17.32
C LEU A 454 -17.75 6.80 -16.87
N ALA A 455 -16.95 7.28 -17.83
CA ALA A 455 -16.02 8.37 -17.62
C ALA A 455 -16.74 9.68 -17.98
N ALA A 456 -16.82 10.63 -17.04
CA ALA A 456 -17.57 11.87 -17.22
C ALA A 456 -16.81 13.08 -16.66
N THR A 457 -17.04 14.26 -17.26
CA THR A 457 -16.66 15.53 -16.64
C THR A 457 -17.66 15.89 -15.52
N ARG A 458 -17.27 16.76 -14.58
CA ARG A 458 -18.18 17.21 -13.51
C ARG A 458 -19.51 17.74 -14.05
N GLN A 459 -19.45 18.51 -15.14
CA GLN A 459 -20.64 19.06 -15.78
C GLN A 459 -21.46 17.98 -16.47
N GLY A 460 -20.81 17.11 -17.27
CA GLY A 460 -21.50 16.01 -17.96
C GLY A 460 -22.20 15.04 -17.00
N LEU A 461 -21.55 14.69 -15.89
CA LEU A 461 -22.16 13.85 -14.85
C LEU A 461 -23.35 14.55 -14.19
N GLY A 462 -23.24 15.86 -13.94
CA GLY A 462 -24.35 16.66 -13.42
C GLY A 462 -25.55 16.72 -14.38
N GLU A 463 -25.32 16.81 -15.69
CA GLU A 463 -26.37 16.76 -16.71
C GLU A 463 -27.05 15.39 -16.78
N LEU A 464 -26.28 14.31 -16.64
CA LEU A 464 -26.77 12.94 -16.69
C LEU A 464 -27.59 12.55 -15.44
N LEU A 465 -27.15 13.01 -14.26
CA LEU A 465 -27.81 12.73 -12.97
C LEU A 465 -28.88 13.77 -12.61
N GLY A 466 -28.85 14.95 -13.21
CA GLY A 466 -29.66 16.12 -12.86
C GLY A 466 -31.12 16.10 -13.32
N ARG A 467 -31.64 14.98 -13.85
CA ARG A 467 -33.06 14.80 -14.20
C ARG A 467 -33.59 13.41 -13.78
N GLY A 468 -33.48 13.06 -12.51
CA GLY A 468 -34.32 12.00 -11.92
C GLY A 468 -35.71 12.55 -11.57
N PRO A 469 -36.81 11.79 -11.74
CA PRO A 469 -38.14 12.24 -11.36
C PRO A 469 -38.16 12.49 -9.86
N VAL A 470 -38.61 13.68 -9.46
CA VAL A 470 -38.97 13.96 -8.07
C VAL A 470 -40.14 13.03 -7.74
N SER A 471 -39.84 11.92 -7.06
CA SER A 471 -40.84 11.07 -6.42
C SER A 471 -41.78 11.97 -5.61
N GLY A 472 -43.09 11.86 -5.92
CA GLY A 472 -44.13 12.82 -5.60
C GLY A 472 -44.06 13.41 -4.19
N ARG A 473 -43.83 14.72 -4.13
CA ARG A 473 -44.37 15.52 -3.03
C ARG A 473 -45.88 15.50 -3.21
N ALA A 474 -46.56 14.71 -2.38
CA ALA A 474 -47.99 14.87 -2.17
C ALA A 474 -48.24 16.34 -1.81
N GLU A 475 -49.07 16.98 -2.64
CA GLU A 475 -49.57 18.33 -2.42
C GLU A 475 -50.27 18.36 -1.04
N PRO A 476 -49.88 19.24 -0.11
CA PRO A 476 -50.55 19.30 1.17
C PRO A 476 -51.96 19.87 0.97
N ALA A 477 -52.97 19.08 1.33
CA ALA A 477 -54.37 19.50 1.30
C ALA A 477 -54.57 20.83 2.05
N PRO A 478 -55.45 21.73 1.56
CA PRO A 478 -55.69 23.02 2.20
C PRO A 478 -56.31 22.83 3.60
N ARG A 479 -55.69 23.43 4.62
CA ARG A 479 -56.20 23.43 6.00
C ARG A 479 -57.52 24.21 6.09
N PRO A 480 -58.52 23.75 6.85
CA PRO A 480 -59.72 24.53 7.13
C PRO A 480 -59.39 25.72 8.02
N ALA A 481 -60.00 26.86 7.71
CA ALA A 481 -59.85 28.12 8.45
C ALA A 481 -60.48 28.01 9.85
N SER A 482 -59.73 28.37 10.88
CA SER A 482 -60.21 28.52 12.26
C SER A 482 -60.52 30.00 12.56
N PRO A 483 -61.55 30.30 13.39
CA PRO A 483 -62.08 31.65 13.58
C PRO A 483 -61.19 32.51 14.49
N GLY A 484 -61.17 33.82 14.23
CA GLY A 484 -60.36 34.80 14.97
C GLY A 484 -60.84 35.03 16.42
N PRO A 485 -59.96 35.49 17.32
CA PRO A 485 -60.34 35.88 18.67
C PRO A 485 -60.91 37.31 18.67
N GLY A 486 -61.91 37.53 19.52
CA GLY A 486 -62.58 38.82 19.73
C GLY A 486 -61.84 39.78 20.63
#